data_AF-A7USA3-F1
#
_entry.id   AF-A7USA3-F1
#
_cell.length_a   1.000
_cell.length_b   1.000
_cell.length_c   1.000
_cell.angle_alpha   90.00
_cell.angle_beta   90.00
_cell.angle_gamma   90.00
#
_symmetry.space_group_name_H-M   'P 1'
#
loop_
_entity.id
_entity.type
_entity.pdbx_description
1 polymer ?
#
loop_
_entity_poly.entity_id
_entity_poly.type
_entity_poly.pdbx_seq_one_letter_code
_entity_poly.pdbx_strand_id
1 'polypeptide(L)'
;MQLYQGCLFLLFGVWWISFVTSDMRLYPIVTHYDIQANQKYGNCSIQELGEVEWNKTYVIELQIYRTLQDLKAYFSLSVRALDGLIKNSLLSRWIDGCEFVRQPYRERLMKTFYDTVQKNSKIPRCPLKPGDIMILNITPSALPIPVLIPETDFLIEAKTYTRARTELILETHWEGSLMRPEKIKKGGRRKTQ
;
A
#
# COMPACT_ATOMS: atom_id res chain seq x y z
N MET A 1 38.28 6.69 43.78
CA MET A 1 36.86 7.10 43.72
C MET A 1 36.41 7.66 42.36
N GLN A 2 37.29 7.95 41.39
CA GLN A 2 36.90 8.49 40.08
C GLN A 2 36.44 7.44 39.03
N LEU A 3 36.71 6.15 39.22
CA LEU A 3 36.31 5.11 38.26
C LEU A 3 34.81 4.78 38.30
N TYR A 4 34.16 4.97 39.45
CA TYR A 4 32.77 4.55 39.67
C TYR A 4 31.75 5.52 39.03
N GLN A 5 32.06 6.81 38.98
CA GLN A 5 31.20 7.82 38.35
C GLN A 5 31.17 7.67 36.81
N GLY A 6 32.27 7.29 36.17
CA GLY A 6 32.31 7.04 34.72
C GLY A 6 31.45 5.85 34.27
N CYS A 7 31.46 4.75 35.04
CA CYS A 7 30.61 3.59 34.76
C CYS A 7 29.12 3.90 34.90
N LEU A 8 28.72 4.75 35.85
CA LEU A 8 27.31 5.10 36.04
C LEU A 8 26.76 5.86 34.82
N PHE A 9 27.51 6.82 34.27
CA PHE A 9 27.11 7.57 33.07
C PHE A 9 27.04 6.70 31.81
N LEU A 10 27.93 5.72 31.66
CA LEU A 10 27.88 4.76 30.55
C LEU A 10 26.66 3.82 30.68
N LEU A 11 26.32 3.37 31.89
CA LEU A 11 25.13 2.54 32.12
C LEU A 11 23.83 3.33 31.86
N PHE A 12 23.75 4.59 32.28
CA PHE A 12 22.61 5.46 31.95
C PHE A 12 22.54 5.80 30.46
N GLY A 13 23.68 6.04 29.80
CA GLY A 13 23.74 6.33 28.36
C GLY A 13 23.31 5.14 27.50
N VAL A 14 23.75 3.91 27.84
CA VAL A 14 23.35 2.68 27.15
C VAL A 14 21.87 2.35 27.40
N TRP A 15 21.36 2.63 28.61
CA TRP A 15 19.94 2.46 28.93
C TRP A 15 19.06 3.48 28.20
N TRP A 16 19.51 4.72 28.03
CA TRP A 16 18.81 5.75 27.25
C TRP A 16 18.74 5.40 25.75
N ILE A 17 19.82 4.84 25.19
CA ILE A 17 19.85 4.39 23.78
C ILE A 17 18.92 3.17 23.58
N SER A 18 18.83 2.29 24.57
CA SER A 18 17.97 1.10 24.52
C SER A 18 16.48 1.43 24.71
N PHE A 19 16.14 2.55 25.36
CA PHE A 19 14.75 2.99 25.53
C PHE A 19 14.18 3.69 24.29
N VAL A 20 15.03 4.21 23.41
CA VAL A 20 14.63 5.00 22.21
C VAL A 20 14.51 4.13 20.94
N THR A 21 14.58 2.79 21.05
CA THR A 21 14.27 1.87 19.95
C THR A 21 12.89 1.25 20.11
N SER A 22 11.86 2.06 20.40
CA SER A 22 10.47 1.65 20.15
C SER A 22 10.28 1.59 18.63
N ASP A 23 9.97 0.41 18.08
CA ASP A 23 9.68 0.21 16.66
C ASP A 23 8.52 1.14 16.24
N MET A 24 8.86 2.25 15.59
CA MET A 24 7.89 3.25 15.09
C MET A 24 7.19 2.78 13.80
N ARG A 25 7.43 1.55 13.36
CA ARG A 25 6.85 1.02 12.12
C ARG A 25 5.33 0.90 12.25
N LEU A 26 4.64 1.47 11.28
CA LEU A 26 3.20 1.29 11.09
C LEU A 26 2.92 0.13 10.15
N TYR A 27 1.85 -0.60 10.45
CA TYR A 27 1.35 -1.69 9.64
C TYR A 27 -0.02 -1.28 9.08
N PRO A 28 -0.19 -1.27 7.75
CA PRO A 28 -1.48 -1.04 7.12
C PRO A 28 -2.29 -2.32 7.20
N ILE A 29 -3.45 -2.22 7.85
CA ILE A 29 -4.42 -3.30 7.98
C ILE A 29 -5.64 -2.90 7.17
N VAL A 30 -5.88 -3.62 6.09
CA VAL A 30 -7.06 -3.41 5.24
C VAL A 30 -8.26 -4.05 5.93
N THR A 31 -9.35 -3.29 6.08
CA THR A 31 -10.60 -3.76 6.71
C THR A 31 -11.66 -4.07 5.68
N HIS A 32 -11.68 -3.34 4.58
CA HIS A 32 -12.63 -3.54 3.49
C HIS A 32 -12.03 -3.04 2.17
N TYR A 33 -12.43 -3.70 1.09
CA TYR A 33 -12.10 -3.28 -0.25
C TYR A 33 -13.26 -3.61 -1.20
N ASP A 34 -13.36 -2.83 -2.27
CA ASP A 34 -14.25 -3.09 -3.40
C ASP A 34 -13.46 -2.97 -4.71
N ILE A 35 -13.77 -3.83 -5.67
CA ILE A 35 -13.12 -3.86 -6.97
C ILE A 35 -14.14 -4.09 -8.08
N GLN A 36 -14.23 -3.11 -8.98
CA GLN A 36 -15.18 -3.08 -10.08
C GLN A 36 -14.42 -3.06 -11.40
N ALA A 37 -14.44 -4.18 -12.10
CA ALA A 37 -13.85 -4.30 -13.42
C ALA A 37 -14.91 -4.20 -14.51
N ASN A 38 -14.61 -3.43 -15.54
CA ASN A 38 -15.44 -3.36 -16.73
C ASN A 38 -15.21 -4.59 -17.60
N GLN A 39 -16.19 -5.50 -17.60
CA GLN A 39 -16.16 -6.77 -18.35
C GLN A 39 -15.94 -6.60 -19.87
N LYS A 40 -16.13 -5.40 -20.43
CA LYS A 40 -15.75 -5.09 -21.82
C LYS A 40 -14.25 -5.24 -22.06
N TYR A 41 -13.40 -4.92 -21.08
CA TYR A 41 -11.94 -4.92 -21.22
C TYR A 41 -11.26 -6.08 -20.52
N GLY A 42 -11.93 -6.68 -19.53
CA GLY A 42 -11.35 -7.76 -18.76
C GLY A 42 -12.17 -8.12 -17.53
N ASN A 43 -11.76 -9.20 -16.88
CA ASN A 43 -12.23 -9.51 -15.53
C ASN A 43 -11.16 -9.14 -14.50
N CYS A 44 -11.58 -9.04 -13.26
CA CYS A 44 -10.68 -8.92 -12.12
C CYS A 44 -11.12 -9.90 -11.04
N SER A 45 -10.17 -10.60 -10.44
CA SER A 45 -10.38 -11.39 -9.25
C SER A 45 -9.35 -11.03 -8.19
N ILE A 46 -9.67 -11.34 -6.94
CA ILE A 46 -8.81 -11.08 -5.80
C ILE A 46 -8.79 -12.30 -4.88
N GLN A 47 -7.61 -12.65 -4.38
CA GLN A 47 -7.41 -13.67 -3.38
C GLN A 47 -6.59 -13.12 -2.20
N GLU A 48 -7.01 -13.44 -1.00
CA GLU A 48 -6.29 -13.11 0.24
C GLU A 48 -5.41 -14.29 0.64
N LEU A 49 -4.12 -14.04 0.82
CA LEU A 49 -3.15 -15.03 1.31
C LEU A 49 -2.59 -14.59 2.66
N GLY A 50 -2.46 -15.55 3.58
CA GLY A 50 -1.93 -15.34 4.92
C GLY A 50 -3.02 -15.27 6.00
N GLU A 51 -2.72 -15.87 7.15
CA GLU A 51 -3.68 -15.98 8.27
C GLU A 51 -3.71 -14.73 9.16
N VAL A 52 -2.65 -13.92 9.10
CA VAL A 52 -2.42 -12.83 10.04
C VAL A 52 -2.75 -11.49 9.39
N GLU A 53 -3.72 -10.76 9.94
CA GLU A 53 -4.27 -9.52 9.37
C GLU A 53 -3.22 -8.47 8.98
N TRP A 54 -2.17 -8.28 9.78
CA TRP A 54 -1.13 -7.27 9.53
C TRP A 54 -0.06 -7.72 8.52
N ASN A 55 -0.16 -8.94 7.99
CA ASN A 55 0.76 -9.48 6.99
C ASN A 55 0.03 -10.26 5.89
N LYS A 56 -1.20 -9.86 5.56
CA LYS A 56 -1.94 -10.41 4.43
C LYS A 56 -1.36 -9.94 3.11
N THR A 57 -1.43 -10.81 2.11
CA THR A 57 -1.11 -10.49 0.72
C THR A 57 -2.36 -10.59 -0.12
N TYR A 58 -2.65 -9.54 -0.88
CA TYR A 58 -3.75 -9.48 -1.83
C TYR A 58 -3.20 -9.78 -3.21
N VAL A 59 -3.65 -10.90 -3.79
CA VAL A 59 -3.33 -11.32 -5.15
C VAL A 59 -4.45 -10.85 -6.06
N ILE A 60 -4.18 -9.84 -6.86
CA ILE A 60 -5.15 -9.28 -7.81
C ILE A 60 -4.80 -9.80 -9.20
N GLU A 61 -5.72 -10.54 -9.81
CA GLU A 61 -5.56 -11.04 -11.17
C GLU A 61 -6.49 -10.28 -12.12
N LEU A 62 -5.91 -9.74 -13.19
CA LEU A 62 -6.61 -9.01 -14.25
C LEU A 62 -6.41 -9.75 -15.56
N GLN A 63 -7.48 -10.31 -16.12
CA GLN A 63 -7.43 -10.95 -17.45
C GLN A 63 -7.92 -9.95 -18.50
N ILE A 64 -7.13 -9.75 -19.54
CA ILE A 64 -7.37 -8.72 -20.56
C ILE A 64 -8.11 -9.30 -21.75
N TYR A 65 -9.27 -8.73 -22.11
CA TYR A 65 -10.11 -9.16 -23.23
C TYR A 65 -9.98 -8.26 -24.46
N ARG A 66 -9.51 -7.02 -24.29
CA ARG A 66 -9.31 -6.06 -25.39
C ARG A 66 -7.95 -5.40 -25.28
N THR A 67 -7.39 -5.00 -26.43
CA THR A 67 -6.11 -4.29 -26.45
C THR A 67 -6.20 -2.97 -25.67
N LEU A 68 -5.30 -2.79 -24.70
CA LEU A 68 -5.17 -1.56 -23.91
C LEU A 68 -3.83 -0.90 -24.27
N GLN A 69 -3.92 0.21 -24.98
CA GLN A 69 -2.75 0.99 -25.43
C GLN A 69 -2.16 1.82 -24.29
N ASP A 70 -3.04 2.32 -23.44
CA ASP A 70 -2.74 3.14 -22.27
C ASP A 70 -3.57 2.67 -21.07
N LEU A 71 -3.06 3.00 -19.87
CA LEU A 71 -3.72 2.75 -18.61
C LEU A 71 -3.66 4.03 -17.79
N LYS A 72 -4.57 4.97 -18.05
CA LYS A 72 -4.60 6.26 -17.34
C LYS A 72 -5.27 6.04 -15.99
N ALA A 73 -4.48 5.88 -14.94
CA ALA A 73 -4.94 5.68 -13.57
C ALA A 73 -4.95 7.01 -12.80
N TYR A 74 -6.06 7.33 -12.16
CA TYR A 74 -6.11 8.33 -11.10
C TYR A 74 -6.00 7.59 -9.77
N PHE A 75 -4.92 7.86 -9.02
CA PHE A 75 -4.68 7.30 -7.69
C PHE A 75 -4.90 8.38 -6.65
N SER A 76 -5.63 8.06 -5.59
CA SER A 76 -5.74 8.90 -4.42
C SER A 76 -5.56 8.11 -3.13
N LEU A 77 -4.80 8.68 -2.19
CA LEU A 77 -4.65 8.24 -0.82
C LEU A 77 -5.12 9.38 0.07
N SER A 78 -6.09 9.09 0.93
CA SER A 78 -6.63 10.00 1.93
C SER A 78 -6.48 9.38 3.30
N VAL A 79 -6.27 10.22 4.32
CA VAL A 79 -6.31 9.80 5.72
C VAL A 79 -7.34 10.63 6.47
N ARG A 80 -7.94 10.06 7.50
CA ARG A 80 -8.75 10.84 8.44
C ARG A 80 -7.80 11.69 9.28
N ALA A 81 -7.91 13.02 9.21
CA ALA A 81 -7.12 13.89 10.06
C ALA A 81 -7.33 13.56 11.55
N LEU A 82 -6.35 13.93 12.38
CA LEU A 82 -6.29 13.67 13.83
C LEU A 82 -7.51 14.20 14.61
N ASP A 83 -8.33 15.08 14.00
CA ASP A 83 -9.53 15.71 14.55
C ASP A 83 -10.85 15.15 13.99
N GLY A 84 -10.80 14.12 13.14
CA GLY A 84 -11.98 13.38 12.65
C GLY A 84 -12.86 14.10 11.63
N LEU A 85 -12.53 15.34 11.24
CA LEU A 85 -13.41 16.20 10.42
C LEU A 85 -12.92 16.40 8.97
N ILE A 86 -11.65 16.15 8.67
CA ILE A 86 -11.08 16.47 7.35
C ILE A 86 -10.43 15.23 6.71
N LYS A 87 -10.97 14.77 5.57
CA LYS A 87 -10.30 13.84 4.65
C LYS A 87 -9.29 14.65 3.81
N ASN A 88 -8.09 14.87 4.33
CA ASN A 88 -7.03 15.46 3.51
C ASN A 88 -6.47 14.36 2.61
N SER A 89 -6.51 14.58 1.29
CA SER A 89 -5.77 13.72 0.36
C SER A 89 -4.28 13.93 0.61
N LEU A 90 -3.59 12.89 1.09
CA LEU A 90 -2.13 12.90 1.23
C LEU A 90 -1.44 12.85 -0.13
N LEU A 91 -2.09 12.20 -1.09
CA LEU A 91 -1.58 12.03 -2.44
C LEU A 91 -2.76 11.87 -3.39
N SER A 92 -2.81 12.68 -4.44
CA SER A 92 -3.74 12.49 -5.55
C SER A 92 -3.03 12.79 -6.87
N ARG A 93 -3.00 11.85 -7.81
CA ARG A 93 -2.36 12.08 -9.11
C ARG A 93 -2.85 11.15 -10.21
N TRP A 94 -2.72 11.65 -11.43
CA TRP A 94 -2.82 10.85 -12.64
C TRP A 94 -1.47 10.19 -12.96
N ILE A 95 -1.52 8.93 -13.37
CA ILE A 95 -0.39 8.13 -13.83
C ILE A 95 -0.83 7.44 -15.12
N ASP A 96 0.04 7.38 -16.13
CA ASP A 96 -0.14 6.40 -17.20
C ASP A 96 0.63 5.13 -16.82
N GLY A 97 -0.08 4.07 -16.43
CA GLY A 97 0.50 2.80 -16.05
C GLY A 97 1.38 2.17 -17.13
N CYS A 98 1.02 2.35 -18.41
CA CYS A 98 1.83 1.84 -19.51
C CYS A 98 3.11 2.64 -19.72
N GLU A 99 3.07 3.96 -19.56
CA GLU A 99 4.28 4.79 -19.57
C GLU A 99 5.14 4.51 -18.33
N PHE A 100 4.52 4.41 -17.16
CA PHE A 100 5.17 4.17 -15.88
C PHE A 100 5.90 2.83 -15.83
N VAL A 101 5.31 1.75 -16.32
CA VAL A 101 6.01 0.44 -16.40
C VAL A 101 7.24 0.51 -17.32
N ARG A 102 7.21 1.33 -18.38
CA ARG A 102 8.36 1.53 -19.26
C ARG A 102 9.43 2.44 -18.63
N GLN A 103 9.01 3.47 -17.90
CA GLN A 103 9.88 4.52 -17.37
C GLN A 103 9.50 4.90 -15.93
N PRO A 104 9.67 3.99 -14.95
CA PRO A 104 9.13 4.18 -13.60
C PRO A 104 9.82 5.31 -12.83
N TYR A 105 11.03 5.70 -13.24
CA TYR A 105 11.82 6.78 -12.62
C TYR A 105 11.20 8.18 -12.77
N ARG A 106 10.25 8.37 -13.70
CA ARG A 106 9.53 9.66 -13.88
C ARG A 106 8.62 9.98 -12.69
N GLU A 107 8.13 8.96 -12.00
CA GLU A 107 7.25 9.09 -10.84
C GLU A 107 7.94 8.50 -9.61
N ARG A 108 8.92 9.22 -9.04
CA ARG A 108 9.81 8.72 -7.97
C ARG A 108 9.05 8.12 -6.77
N LEU A 109 7.98 8.79 -6.34
CA LEU A 109 7.16 8.31 -5.21
C LEU A 109 6.49 6.98 -5.56
N MET A 110 5.91 6.87 -6.76
CA MET A 110 5.25 5.65 -7.18
C MET A 110 6.22 4.53 -7.48
N LYS A 111 7.42 4.87 -7.95
CA LYS A 111 8.52 3.92 -8.13
C LYS A 111 8.81 3.17 -6.83
N THR A 112 8.83 3.86 -5.68
CA THR A 112 9.13 3.21 -4.39
C THR A 112 8.11 2.12 -4.06
N PHE A 113 6.82 2.36 -4.30
CA PHE A 113 5.79 1.33 -4.13
C PHE A 113 5.89 0.24 -5.20
N TYR A 114 6.10 0.64 -6.46
CA TYR A 114 6.20 -0.26 -7.61
C TYR A 114 7.36 -1.25 -7.48
N ASP A 115 8.54 -0.81 -7.04
CA ASP A 115 9.71 -1.67 -6.87
C ASP A 115 9.44 -2.78 -5.83
N THR A 116 8.61 -2.52 -4.83
CA THR A 116 8.19 -3.53 -3.85
C THR A 116 7.19 -4.51 -4.47
N VAL A 117 6.15 -4.00 -5.13
CA VAL A 117 5.07 -4.83 -5.70
C VAL A 117 5.57 -5.68 -6.87
N GLN A 118 6.38 -5.11 -7.77
CA GLN A 118 6.85 -5.77 -8.98
C GLN A 118 7.64 -7.05 -8.68
N LYS A 119 8.40 -7.11 -7.57
CA LYS A 119 9.22 -8.27 -7.20
C LYS A 119 8.44 -9.58 -7.12
N ASN A 120 7.20 -9.49 -6.66
CA ASN A 120 6.32 -10.66 -6.50
C ASN A 120 5.20 -10.69 -7.53
N SER A 121 5.16 -9.74 -8.46
CA SER A 121 4.05 -9.57 -9.41
C SER A 121 4.44 -9.95 -10.84
N LYS A 122 3.47 -10.37 -11.64
CA LYS A 122 3.61 -10.58 -13.07
C LYS A 122 2.93 -9.43 -13.81
N ILE A 123 3.72 -8.42 -14.19
CA ILE A 123 3.22 -7.24 -14.89
C ILE A 123 3.62 -7.33 -16.38
N PRO A 124 2.67 -7.60 -17.29
CA PRO A 124 2.95 -7.62 -18.73
C PRO A 124 3.42 -6.26 -19.26
N ARG A 125 4.19 -6.29 -20.36
CA ARG A 125 4.62 -5.07 -21.04
C ARG A 125 3.49 -4.51 -21.89
N CYS A 126 3.26 -3.19 -21.81
CA CYS A 126 2.28 -2.53 -22.68
C CYS A 126 2.74 -2.42 -24.14
N PRO A 127 1.81 -2.44 -25.13
CA PRO A 127 0.35 -2.49 -24.95
C PRO A 127 -0.12 -3.87 -24.50
N LEU A 128 -1.12 -3.89 -23.61
CA LEU A 128 -1.71 -5.15 -23.15
C LEU A 128 -2.62 -5.69 -24.26
N LYS A 129 -2.49 -6.97 -24.55
CA LYS A 129 -3.21 -7.66 -25.63
C LYS A 129 -4.31 -8.56 -25.06
N PRO A 130 -5.33 -8.90 -25.85
CA PRO A 130 -6.29 -9.93 -25.48
C PRO A 130 -5.56 -11.24 -25.12
N GLY A 131 -5.92 -11.82 -23.98
CA GLY A 131 -5.29 -13.02 -23.42
C GLY A 131 -4.12 -12.75 -22.47
N ASP A 132 -3.63 -11.50 -22.37
CA ASP A 132 -2.66 -11.15 -21.34
C ASP A 132 -3.29 -11.26 -19.95
N ILE A 133 -2.50 -11.72 -18.98
CA ILE A 133 -2.88 -11.81 -17.57
C ILE A 133 -1.87 -11.02 -16.75
N MET A 134 -2.37 -10.02 -16.03
CA MET A 134 -1.60 -9.26 -15.05
C MET A 134 -1.92 -9.77 -13.65
N ILE A 135 -0.88 -10.08 -12.87
CA ILE A 135 -1.01 -10.54 -11.49
C ILE A 135 -0.25 -9.56 -10.61
N LEU A 136 -0.94 -8.92 -9.68
CA LEU A 136 -0.36 -8.01 -8.69
C LEU A 136 -0.41 -8.67 -7.32
N ASN A 137 0.77 -8.95 -6.76
CA ASN A 137 0.92 -9.48 -5.41
C ASN A 137 1.29 -8.33 -4.47
N ILE A 138 0.30 -7.83 -3.75
CA ILE A 138 0.42 -6.67 -2.88
C ILE A 138 0.37 -7.11 -1.43
N THR A 139 1.49 -6.99 -0.73
CA THR A 139 1.56 -7.17 0.72
C THR A 139 1.68 -5.79 1.36
N PRO A 140 0.59 -5.22 1.92
CA PRO A 140 0.60 -3.84 2.40
C PRO A 140 1.69 -3.56 3.45
N SER A 141 2.00 -4.52 4.33
CA SER A 141 3.05 -4.42 5.35
C SER A 141 4.48 -4.29 4.79
N ALA A 142 4.70 -4.70 3.55
CA ALA A 142 5.97 -4.59 2.85
C ALA A 142 6.12 -3.22 2.14
N LEU A 143 5.04 -2.45 2.01
CA LEU A 143 5.09 -1.15 1.36
C LEU A 143 5.83 -0.12 2.23
N PRO A 144 6.65 0.75 1.61
CA PRO A 144 7.34 1.80 2.32
C PRO A 144 6.36 2.88 2.76
N ILE A 145 6.01 2.89 4.05
CA ILE A 145 5.18 3.94 4.64
C ILE A 145 6.08 5.12 5.04
N PRO A 146 5.79 6.35 4.59
CA PRO A 146 6.52 7.53 5.04
C PRO A 146 6.43 7.71 6.55
N VAL A 147 7.56 8.06 7.18
CA VAL A 147 7.71 8.15 8.66
C VAL A 147 6.80 9.21 9.30
N LEU A 148 6.31 10.20 8.53
CA LEU A 148 5.49 11.31 9.05
C LEU A 148 4.01 10.94 9.24
N ILE A 149 3.56 9.76 8.81
CA ILE A 149 2.16 9.37 8.93
C ILE A 149 1.93 8.81 10.34
N PRO A 150 0.97 9.34 11.13
CA PRO A 150 0.61 8.77 12.43
C PRO A 150 -0.28 7.53 12.28
N GLU A 151 -0.66 6.91 13.41
CA GLU A 151 -1.76 5.94 13.39
C GLU A 151 -3.05 6.64 12.95
N THR A 152 -3.67 6.15 11.88
CA THR A 152 -4.85 6.77 11.27
C THR A 152 -5.58 5.77 10.38
N ASP A 153 -6.87 6.02 10.16
CA ASP A 153 -7.60 5.36 9.08
C ASP A 153 -7.19 5.97 7.73
N PHE A 154 -7.13 5.11 6.72
CA PHE A 154 -6.81 5.47 5.35
C PHE A 154 -7.90 5.00 4.38
N LEU A 155 -7.99 5.71 3.26
CA LEU A 155 -8.77 5.34 2.09
C LEU A 155 -7.89 5.48 0.85
N ILE A 156 -7.77 4.42 0.07
CA ILE A 156 -7.09 4.39 -1.21
C ILE A 156 -8.13 4.15 -2.30
N GLU A 157 -8.19 5.06 -3.27
CA GLU A 157 -9.05 4.94 -4.43
C GLU A 157 -8.20 4.96 -5.69
N ALA A 158 -8.48 4.05 -6.62
CA ALA A 158 -7.85 4.04 -7.92
C ALA A 158 -8.90 3.85 -9.02
N LYS A 159 -8.90 4.73 -10.01
CA LYS A 159 -9.74 4.61 -11.21
C LYS A 159 -8.85 4.58 -12.44
N THR A 160 -8.92 3.50 -13.20
CA THR A 160 -8.10 3.29 -14.40
C THR A 160 -8.96 3.38 -15.65
N TYR A 161 -8.52 4.20 -16.59
CA TYR A 161 -9.21 4.46 -17.84
C TYR A 161 -8.32 4.16 -19.05
N THR A 162 -8.94 3.95 -20.20
CA THR A 162 -8.27 3.93 -21.51
C THR A 162 -8.89 4.97 -22.44
N ARG A 163 -8.41 5.05 -23.69
CA ARG A 163 -8.88 5.95 -24.75
C ARG A 163 -8.93 7.40 -24.27
N ALA A 164 -7.76 7.91 -23.87
CA ALA A 164 -7.63 9.28 -23.38
C ALA A 164 -8.58 9.62 -22.21
N ARG A 165 -8.76 8.67 -21.28
CA ARG A 165 -9.55 8.81 -20.04
C ARG A 165 -11.07 8.79 -20.22
N THR A 166 -11.59 8.28 -21.33
CA THR A 166 -13.04 8.28 -21.61
C THR A 166 -13.74 6.98 -21.23
N GLU A 167 -13.02 5.87 -21.19
CA GLU A 167 -13.59 4.55 -20.90
C GLU A 167 -12.97 3.98 -19.63
N LEU A 168 -13.79 3.75 -18.59
CA LEU A 168 -13.36 3.14 -17.32
C LEU A 168 -13.11 1.64 -17.51
N ILE A 169 -11.95 1.18 -17.04
CA ILE A 169 -11.50 -0.21 -17.08
C ILE A 169 -11.67 -0.86 -15.70
N LEU A 170 -11.20 -0.17 -14.66
CA LEU A 170 -11.11 -0.70 -13.31
C LEU A 170 -11.29 0.43 -12.31
N GLU A 171 -12.10 0.19 -11.28
CA GLU A 171 -12.23 1.05 -10.11
C GLU A 171 -12.00 0.21 -8.86
N THR A 172 -11.16 0.70 -7.94
CA THR A 172 -10.87 0.01 -6.68
C THR A 172 -10.93 0.98 -5.52
N HIS A 173 -11.51 0.51 -4.41
CA HIS A 173 -11.61 1.22 -3.14
C HIS A 173 -11.01 0.34 -2.05
N TRP A 174 -10.14 0.89 -1.22
CA TRP A 174 -9.51 0.15 -0.13
C TRP A 174 -9.50 1.01 1.12
N GLU A 175 -10.12 0.53 2.18
CA GLU A 175 -10.13 1.20 3.48
C GLU A 175 -9.47 0.33 4.54
N GLY A 176 -8.90 0.99 5.52
CA GLY A 176 -8.19 0.33 6.59
C GLY A 176 -7.58 1.30 7.58
N SER A 177 -6.71 0.78 8.43
CA SER A 177 -6.02 1.57 9.45
C SER A 177 -4.53 1.29 9.46
N LEU A 178 -3.74 2.34 9.69
CA LEU A 178 -2.32 2.26 10.02
C LEU A 178 -2.17 2.10 11.53
N MET A 179 -1.63 0.96 11.96
CA MET A 179 -1.50 0.63 13.39
C MET A 179 -0.06 0.28 13.77
N ARG A 180 0.34 0.61 14.99
CA ARG A 180 1.60 0.12 15.58
C ARG A 180 1.47 -1.33 16.04
N PRO A 181 2.57 -2.10 16.06
CA PRO A 181 2.56 -3.51 16.45
C PRO A 181 2.02 -3.78 17.86
N GLU A 182 2.12 -2.81 18.79
CA GLU A 182 1.60 -2.93 20.15
C GLU A 182 0.07 -3.04 20.21
N LYS A 183 -0.65 -2.25 19.39
CA LYS A 183 -2.12 -2.28 19.33
C LYS A 183 -2.64 -3.53 18.64
N ILE A 184 -1.91 -4.02 17.65
CA ILE A 184 -2.22 -5.26 16.91
C ILE A 184 -2.24 -6.47 17.86
N LYS A 185 -1.21 -6.61 18.70
CA LYS A 185 -1.12 -7.70 19.70
C LYS A 185 -2.23 -7.63 20.77
N LYS A 186 -2.67 -6.42 21.15
CA LYS A 186 -3.78 -6.22 22.10
C LYS A 186 -5.15 -6.49 21.48
N GLY A 187 -5.36 -6.14 20.21
CA GLY A 187 -6.59 -6.46 19.46
C GLY A 187 -6.75 -7.96 19.20
N GLY A 188 -5.66 -8.67 18.92
CA GLY A 188 -5.64 -10.13 18.78
C GLY A 188 -6.00 -10.89 20.06
N ARG A 189 -5.65 -10.36 21.24
CA ARG A 189 -6.04 -10.95 22.55
C ARG A 189 -7.51 -10.72 22.92
N ARG A 190 -8.18 -9.69 22.39
CA ARG A 190 -9.59 -9.41 22.71
C ARG A 190 -10.58 -10.27 21.94
N LYS A 191 -10.16 -10.99 20.89
CA LYS A 191 -11.01 -11.95 20.17
C LYS A 191 -11.08 -13.34 20.83
N THR A 192 -10.60 -13.48 22.07
CA THR A 192 -10.59 -14.75 22.82
C THR A 192 -11.16 -14.55 24.23
N GLN A 193 -12.33 -13.92 24.32
CA GLN A 193 -13.15 -13.95 25.53
C GLN A 193 -14.62 -14.08 25.14
#